data_AF-A0A6A4H5Z8-F1
#
_entry.id   AF-A0A6A4H5Z8-F1
#
_cell.length_a   1.000
_cell.length_b   1.000
_cell.length_c   1.000
_cell.angle_alpha   90.00
_cell.angle_beta   90.00
_cell.angle_gamma   90.00
#
_symmetry.space_group_name_H-M   'P 1'
#
loop_
_entity.id
_entity.type
_entity.pdbx_description
1 polymer ?
#
loop_
_entity_poly.entity_id
_entity_poly.type
_entity_poly.pdbx_seq_one_letter_code
_entity_poly.pdbx_strand_id
1 'polypeptide(L)'
;LTIKTYLDTKTILGKYNESHNHEIGNANLRFTRISKETRELIAGLLRSGVSSDNILKHLHGDAYAEGDSDDSDDDENLANSSTPLSRNIFIRSRDIHREKKSIESEHIQLNQDDGQSTRNWAEKLQEKKHVGSGRCIPIAWMISNSGTEATLAYFLQLVHLRNPTVIPHIVMTDRDHAQINAVRRVYWEATILLCWWHVLHAWQQHFRIPDHLELWEQLKSWIRIKDRTEFASAWQEISRRAVEEFADSTFYNYLCLTWGAEDIVKMWSAVFCIDRSILEDCDTNMLIEAWHHQARQDVGFEGENLEVMKRRQVIRSSYEQYSIADIDIDAEEPAPLYLVQSKLDLTRQYEVDLEAYTCTCLDFPSIHFCKHLCAVQRCF
;
A
#
# COMPACT_ATOMS: atom_id res chain seq x y z
N LEU A 1 21.86 20.61 -21.24
CA LEU A 1 23.33 20.57 -21.12
C LEU A 1 23.84 19.32 -21.83
N THR A 2 24.68 19.47 -22.86
CA THR A 2 25.34 18.31 -23.51
C THR A 2 26.76 18.23 -23.00
N ILE A 3 27.06 17.20 -22.21
CA ILE A 3 28.40 16.93 -21.68
C ILE A 3 29.06 15.89 -22.59
N LYS A 4 30.24 16.22 -23.14
CA LYS A 4 31.10 15.23 -23.79
C LYS A 4 32.35 15.04 -22.96
N THR A 5 32.56 13.80 -22.52
CA THR A 5 33.82 13.32 -21.98
C THR A 5 34.60 12.64 -23.10
N TYR A 6 35.88 12.96 -23.21
CA TYR A 6 36.78 12.32 -24.17
C TYR A 6 37.72 11.40 -23.40
N LEU A 7 38.05 10.25 -23.97
CA LEU A 7 39.05 9.35 -23.39
C LEU A 7 40.37 10.12 -23.24
N ASP A 8 41.05 9.94 -22.11
CA ASP A 8 42.36 10.51 -21.79
C ASP A 8 42.44 12.04 -21.63
N THR A 9 41.30 12.73 -21.54
CA THR A 9 41.29 14.15 -21.17
C THR A 9 40.69 14.34 -19.78
N LYS A 10 41.32 15.22 -18.98
CA LYS A 10 40.73 15.69 -17.72
C LYS A 10 39.71 16.82 -17.94
N THR A 11 39.52 17.23 -19.19
CA THR A 11 38.74 18.42 -19.56
C THR A 11 37.36 17.99 -20.02
N ILE A 12 36.36 18.33 -19.21
CA ILE A 12 34.96 18.12 -19.56
C ILE A 12 34.51 19.34 -20.40
N LEU A 13 34.14 19.10 -21.66
CA LEU A 13 33.57 20.15 -22.52
C LEU A 13 32.04 20.05 -22.47
N GLY A 14 31.41 21.07 -21.87
CA GLY A 14 29.97 21.22 -21.85
C GLY A 14 29.52 22.31 -22.82
N LYS A 15 28.61 22.00 -23.74
CA LYS A 15 27.87 23.03 -24.48
C LYS A 15 26.58 23.32 -23.71
N TYR A 16 26.49 24.53 -23.15
CA TYR A 16 25.26 25.03 -22.55
C TYR A 16 24.33 25.49 -23.69
N ASN A 17 23.08 25.05 -23.65
CA ASN A 17 22.04 25.58 -24.52
C ASN A 17 21.28 26.59 -23.66
N GLU A 18 21.22 27.86 -24.08
CA GLU A 18 20.49 28.91 -23.36
C GLU A 18 18.98 28.64 -23.31
N SER A 19 18.46 27.85 -24.25
CA SER A 19 17.08 27.37 -24.21
C SER A 19 16.95 26.14 -23.30
N HIS A 20 16.16 26.28 -22.24
CA HIS A 20 15.77 25.20 -21.34
C HIS A 20 14.31 24.84 -21.57
N ASN A 21 13.99 23.55 -21.49
CA ASN A 21 12.62 23.05 -21.50
C ASN A 21 12.02 22.96 -20.08
N HIS A 22 12.69 23.55 -19.10
CA HIS A 22 12.29 23.61 -17.71
C HIS A 22 12.78 24.94 -17.12
N GLU A 23 12.19 25.35 -16.01
CA GLU A 23 12.60 26.55 -15.29
C GLU A 23 14.04 26.41 -14.76
N ILE A 24 14.77 27.52 -14.69
CA ILE A 24 16.13 27.61 -14.15
C ILE A 24 16.12 28.43 -12.85
N GLY A 25 17.20 28.37 -12.08
CA GLY A 25 17.30 29.07 -10.79
C GLY A 25 16.52 28.39 -9.67
N ASN A 26 15.93 29.17 -8.75
CA ASN A 26 15.22 28.66 -7.58
C ASN A 26 14.04 27.75 -7.93
N ALA A 27 13.32 28.04 -9.02
CA ALA A 27 12.21 27.22 -9.49
C ALA A 27 12.65 25.81 -9.94
N ASN A 28 13.91 25.63 -10.33
CA ASN A 28 14.47 24.31 -10.65
C ASN A 28 14.82 23.49 -9.42
N LEU A 29 14.92 24.10 -8.23
CA LEU A 29 15.40 23.42 -7.03
C LEU A 29 14.54 22.20 -6.72
N ARG A 30 13.21 22.25 -6.87
CA ARG A 30 12.31 21.09 -6.67
C ARG A 30 12.69 19.82 -7.44
N PHE A 31 13.37 19.95 -8.57
CA PHE A 31 13.82 18.83 -9.40
C PHE A 31 15.25 18.36 -9.10
N THR A 32 15.98 19.08 -8.25
CA THR A 32 17.33 18.70 -7.83
C THR A 32 17.31 17.62 -6.74
N ARG A 33 18.45 16.97 -6.51
CA ARG A 33 18.57 15.94 -5.47
C ARG A 33 18.59 16.58 -4.08
N ILE A 34 17.88 15.97 -3.14
CA ILE A 34 17.96 16.30 -1.72
C ILE A 34 19.40 16.05 -1.25
N SER A 35 19.87 16.90 -0.33
CA SER A 35 21.22 16.75 0.21
C SER A 35 21.40 15.39 0.88
N LYS A 36 22.64 14.91 0.95
CA LYS A 36 22.93 13.60 1.55
C LYS A 36 22.53 13.58 3.03
N GLU A 37 22.83 14.67 3.73
CA GLU A 37 22.56 14.86 5.15
C GLU A 37 21.06 14.80 5.45
N THR A 38 20.24 15.43 4.61
CA THR A 38 18.78 15.41 4.79
C THR A 38 18.19 14.04 4.44
N ARG A 39 18.72 13.32 3.45
CA ARG A 39 18.33 11.93 3.20
C ARG A 39 18.67 11.02 4.37
N GLU A 40 19.86 11.18 4.95
CA GLU A 40 20.28 10.42 6.14
C GLU A 40 19.40 10.74 7.36
N LEU A 41 19.00 11.99 7.55
CA LEU A 41 18.04 12.40 8.59
C LEU A 41 16.66 11.74 8.37
N ILE A 42 16.10 11.83 7.15
CA ILE A 42 14.83 11.18 6.81
C ILE A 42 14.92 9.67 7.07
N ALA A 43 16.00 9.03 6.61
CA ALA A 43 16.21 7.60 6.79
C ALA A 43 16.34 7.22 8.28
N GLY A 44 17.01 8.04 9.10
CA GLY A 44 17.09 7.86 10.54
C GLY A 44 15.72 7.93 11.23
N LEU A 45 14.90 8.93 10.88
CA LEU A 45 13.55 9.09 11.40
C LEU A 45 12.63 7.92 10.99
N LEU A 46 12.71 7.49 9.73
CA LEU A 46 11.96 6.33 9.23
C LEU A 46 12.34 5.04 9.95
N ARG A 47 13.65 4.81 10.18
CA ARG A 47 14.13 3.62 10.94
C ARG A 47 13.68 3.66 12.41
N SER A 48 13.49 4.84 12.98
CA SER A 48 12.94 5.03 14.33
C SER A 48 11.40 4.94 14.39
N GLY A 49 10.73 4.63 13.27
CA GLY A 49 9.28 4.44 13.22
C GLY A 49 8.46 5.74 13.16
N VAL A 50 9.09 6.88 12.88
CA VAL A 50 8.36 8.16 12.73
C VAL A 50 7.55 8.14 11.43
N SER A 51 6.27 8.53 11.50
CA SER A 51 5.39 8.60 10.32
C SER A 51 5.88 9.63 9.31
N SER A 52 5.61 9.41 8.02
CA SER A 52 6.03 10.32 6.95
C SER A 52 5.49 11.75 7.15
N ASP A 53 4.27 11.90 7.66
CA ASP A 53 3.66 13.20 7.93
C ASP A 53 4.39 13.94 9.06
N ASN A 54 4.79 13.23 10.11
CA ASN A 54 5.56 13.82 11.21
C ASN A 54 6.98 14.20 10.77
N ILE A 55 7.59 13.43 9.85
CA ILE A 55 8.88 13.79 9.24
C ILE A 55 8.72 15.07 8.41
N LEU A 56 7.65 15.17 7.62
CA LEU A 56 7.38 16.34 6.80
C LEU A 56 7.18 17.59 7.66
N LYS A 57 6.36 17.50 8.72
CA LYS A 57 6.20 18.56 9.72
C LYS A 57 7.52 18.94 10.40
N HIS A 58 8.35 17.95 10.75
CA HIS A 58 9.64 18.21 11.36
C HIS A 58 10.62 18.95 10.44
N LEU A 59 10.62 18.63 9.14
CA LEU A 59 11.51 19.25 8.15
C LEU A 59 11.10 20.67 7.78
N HIS A 60 9.79 20.94 7.75
CA HIS A 60 9.26 22.26 7.39
C HIS A 60 9.03 23.18 8.61
N GLY A 61 9.07 22.63 9.83
CA GLY A 61 8.73 23.34 11.06
C GLY A 61 7.27 23.78 11.08
N ASP A 62 6.96 24.77 11.93
CA ASP A 62 5.60 25.33 12.08
C ASP A 62 5.15 26.16 10.87
N ALA A 63 6.01 26.36 9.87
CA ALA A 63 5.71 27.17 8.69
C ALA A 63 4.57 26.61 7.82
N TYR A 64 4.18 25.35 8.04
CA TYR A 64 3.06 24.68 7.36
C TYR A 64 2.01 24.13 8.35
N ALA A 65 2.01 24.59 9.60
CA ALA A 65 1.19 23.97 10.65
C ALA A 65 -0.33 24.16 10.46
N GLU A 66 -0.82 25.15 9.71
CA GLU A 66 -2.26 25.40 9.60
C GLU A 66 -2.64 25.96 8.23
N GLY A 67 -3.16 25.12 7.34
CA GLY A 67 -3.73 25.56 6.06
C GLY A 67 -3.80 24.45 5.01
N ASP A 68 -4.84 23.62 5.07
CA ASP A 68 -5.23 22.72 3.97
C ASP A 68 -5.60 23.55 2.73
N SER A 69 -4.65 23.75 1.81
CA SER A 69 -4.97 23.99 0.40
C SER A 69 -3.97 23.24 -0.48
N ASP A 70 -4.36 22.04 -0.88
CA ASP A 70 -3.58 21.11 -1.71
C ASP A 70 -3.43 21.58 -3.18
N ASP A 71 -3.78 22.83 -3.52
CA ASP A 71 -3.87 23.30 -4.91
C ASP A 71 -3.60 24.81 -5.16
N SER A 72 -3.07 25.59 -4.20
CA SER A 72 -2.75 27.00 -4.46
C SER A 72 -1.31 27.22 -4.93
N ASP A 73 -1.17 27.99 -6.02
CA ASP A 73 0.06 28.45 -6.70
C ASP A 73 1.01 29.32 -5.82
N ASP A 74 1.09 29.07 -4.51
CA ASP A 74 1.86 29.86 -3.54
C ASP A 74 3.38 29.70 -3.70
N ASP A 75 3.84 28.84 -4.62
CA ASP A 75 5.25 28.69 -5.00
C ASP A 75 5.83 29.99 -5.61
N GLU A 76 5.01 30.91 -6.14
CA GLU A 76 5.51 32.15 -6.75
C GLU A 76 6.12 33.14 -5.72
N ASN A 77 5.65 33.15 -4.48
CA ASN A 77 6.13 34.12 -3.47
C ASN A 77 7.54 33.80 -2.94
N LEU A 78 7.97 32.54 -3.00
CA LEU A 78 9.32 32.13 -2.60
C LEU A 78 10.39 32.48 -3.64
N ALA A 79 10.01 32.73 -4.90
CA ALA A 79 10.96 32.98 -5.98
C ALA A 79 11.72 34.32 -5.83
N ASN A 80 11.21 35.28 -5.06
CA ASN A 80 11.78 36.62 -4.91
C ASN A 80 12.71 36.81 -3.70
N SER A 81 12.97 35.78 -2.90
CA SER A 81 13.92 35.94 -1.79
C SER A 81 15.36 36.04 -2.32
N SER A 82 16.10 37.06 -1.86
CA SER A 82 17.52 37.26 -2.19
C SER A 82 18.45 36.26 -1.50
N THR A 83 17.91 35.45 -0.58
CA THR A 83 18.60 34.36 0.08
C THR A 83 18.62 33.11 -0.83
N PRO A 84 19.78 32.46 -1.01
CA PRO A 84 19.85 31.19 -1.73
C PRO A 84 18.93 30.15 -1.08
N LEU A 85 17.90 29.71 -1.80
CA LEU A 85 17.03 28.64 -1.32
C LEU A 85 17.73 27.29 -1.44
N SER A 86 17.49 26.41 -0.46
CA SER A 86 17.97 25.02 -0.50
C SER A 86 16.87 24.10 -1.02
N ARG A 87 17.25 23.04 -1.76
CA ARG A 87 16.34 21.94 -2.14
C ARG A 87 15.54 21.40 -0.95
N ASN A 88 16.15 21.41 0.24
CA ASN A 88 15.60 20.82 1.44
C ASN A 88 14.31 21.50 1.90
N ILE A 89 14.05 22.75 1.48
CA ILE A 89 12.81 23.49 1.77
C ILE A 89 11.63 22.97 0.91
N PHE A 90 11.91 22.23 -0.16
CA PHE A 90 10.90 21.70 -1.08
C PHE A 90 10.64 20.21 -0.91
N ILE A 91 10.97 19.63 0.26
CA ILE A 91 10.78 18.18 0.49
C ILE A 91 9.29 17.87 0.51
N ARG A 92 8.87 16.89 -0.28
CA ARG A 92 7.46 16.44 -0.35
C ARG A 92 7.34 15.01 0.16
N SER A 93 6.12 14.55 0.45
CA SER A 93 5.84 13.15 0.87
C SER A 93 6.42 12.11 -0.10
N ARG A 94 6.48 12.43 -1.41
CA ARG A 94 7.09 11.57 -2.43
C ARG A 94 8.58 11.32 -2.20
N ASP A 95 9.30 12.33 -1.70
CA ASP A 95 10.72 12.21 -1.40
C ASP A 95 10.95 11.29 -0.20
N ILE A 96 10.16 11.46 0.86
CA ILE A 96 10.18 10.59 2.03
C ILE A 96 9.84 9.14 1.64
N HIS A 97 8.84 8.95 0.77
CA HIS A 97 8.47 7.63 0.27
C HIS A 97 9.61 6.98 -0.54
N ARG A 98 10.38 7.75 -1.31
CA ARG A 98 11.54 7.23 -2.04
C ARG A 98 12.63 6.74 -1.09
N GLU A 99 12.93 7.49 -0.03
CA GLU A 99 13.89 7.04 1.00
C GLU A 99 13.36 5.82 1.76
N LYS A 100 12.06 5.77 2.08
CA LYS A 100 11.42 4.58 2.65
C LYS A 100 11.62 3.35 1.76
N LYS A 101 11.40 3.48 0.45
CA LYS A 101 11.66 2.41 -0.53
C LYS A 101 13.13 1.99 -0.58
N SER A 102 14.05 2.95 -0.42
CA SER A 102 15.49 2.66 -0.36
C SER A 102 15.87 1.90 0.92
N ILE A 103 15.25 2.19 2.06
CA ILE A 103 15.45 1.43 3.30
C ILE A 103 14.82 0.04 3.18
N GLU A 104 13.62 -0.04 2.62
CA GLU A 104 12.94 -1.31 2.35
C GLU A 104 13.82 -2.22 1.49
N SER A 105 14.50 -1.70 0.46
CA SER A 105 15.37 -2.53 -0.40
C SER A 105 16.67 -3.00 0.27
N GLU A 106 17.08 -2.42 1.41
CA GLU A 106 18.19 -2.94 2.23
C GLU A 106 17.82 -4.28 2.89
N HIS A 107 16.54 -4.49 3.17
CA HIS A 107 16.03 -5.65 3.92
C HIS A 107 15.14 -6.58 3.09
N ILE A 108 14.49 -6.04 2.07
CA ILE A 108 13.65 -6.74 1.11
C ILE A 108 14.44 -6.84 -0.19
N GLN A 109 15.22 -7.91 -0.32
CA GLN A 109 15.84 -8.24 -1.59
C GLN A 109 14.87 -9.10 -2.39
N LEU A 110 14.28 -8.51 -3.44
CA LEU A 110 13.64 -9.28 -4.49
C LEU A 110 14.70 -10.21 -5.12
N ASN A 111 14.33 -11.44 -5.47
CA ASN A 111 15.22 -12.31 -6.23
C ASN A 111 15.59 -11.58 -7.54
N GLN A 112 16.85 -11.68 -7.98
CA GLN A 112 17.28 -11.09 -9.25
C GLN A 112 16.52 -11.67 -10.46
N ASP A 113 15.94 -12.85 -10.29
CA ASP A 113 15.03 -13.48 -11.24
C ASP A 113 13.59 -13.47 -10.70
N ASP A 114 12.76 -12.58 -11.24
CA ASP A 114 11.33 -12.47 -10.92
C ASP A 114 10.57 -13.78 -11.20
N GLY A 115 11.02 -14.56 -12.18
CA GLY A 115 10.47 -15.88 -12.50
C GLY A 115 10.69 -16.87 -11.36
N GLN A 116 11.88 -16.85 -10.74
CA GLN A 116 12.17 -17.70 -9.57
C GLN A 116 11.39 -17.25 -8.33
N SER A 117 11.20 -15.93 -8.12
CA SER A 117 10.33 -15.41 -7.05
C SER A 117 8.90 -15.93 -7.20
N THR A 118 8.37 -15.90 -8.42
CA THR A 118 7.00 -16.34 -8.73
C THR A 118 6.87 -17.86 -8.56
N ARG A 119 7.86 -18.64 -8.98
CA ARG A 119 7.88 -20.09 -8.79
C ARG A 119 7.93 -20.47 -7.31
N ASN A 120 8.86 -19.91 -6.54
CA ASN A 120 8.99 -20.16 -5.10
C ASN A 120 7.70 -19.78 -4.36
N TRP A 121 7.04 -18.70 -4.81
CA TRP A 121 5.76 -18.30 -4.27
C TRP A 121 4.65 -19.30 -4.59
N ALA A 122 4.51 -19.72 -5.85
CA ALA A 122 3.54 -20.75 -6.26
C ALA A 122 3.75 -22.08 -5.50
N GLU A 123 5.00 -22.50 -5.30
CA GLU A 123 5.36 -23.69 -4.51
C GLU A 123 4.93 -23.56 -3.04
N LYS A 124 5.23 -22.43 -2.38
CA LYS A 124 4.76 -22.16 -1.00
C LYS A 124 3.25 -22.18 -0.88
N LEU A 125 2.54 -21.69 -1.90
CA LEU A 125 1.08 -21.69 -1.93
C LEU A 125 0.49 -23.09 -2.08
N GLN A 126 1.18 -23.95 -2.83
CA GLN A 126 0.86 -25.36 -2.95
C GLN A 126 1.10 -26.10 -1.62
N GLU A 127 2.24 -25.86 -0.95
CA GLU A 127 2.57 -26.45 0.36
C GLU A 127 1.53 -26.11 1.44
N LYS A 128 1.06 -24.85 1.46
CA LYS A 128 0.02 -24.40 2.40
C LYS A 128 -1.41 -24.86 2.03
N LYS A 129 -1.57 -25.66 0.97
CA LYS A 129 -2.88 -26.10 0.43
C LYS A 129 -3.83 -24.94 0.10
N HIS A 130 -3.28 -23.76 -0.15
CA HIS A 130 -4.06 -22.58 -0.54
C HIS A 130 -4.42 -22.61 -2.02
N VAL A 131 -3.60 -23.30 -2.83
CA VAL A 131 -3.94 -23.68 -4.21
C VAL A 131 -4.48 -25.11 -4.16
N GLY A 132 -5.75 -25.30 -4.54
CA GLY A 132 -6.36 -26.63 -4.60
C GLY A 132 -7.41 -26.97 -3.54
N SER A 133 -7.99 -25.98 -2.83
CA SER A 133 -9.20 -26.18 -2.01
C SER A 133 -10.45 -26.56 -2.83
N GLY A 134 -10.30 -26.69 -4.15
CA GLY A 134 -11.33 -27.09 -5.11
C GLY A 134 -12.26 -25.96 -5.56
N ARG A 135 -12.08 -24.72 -5.07
CA ARG A 135 -12.98 -23.59 -5.38
C ARG A 135 -12.37 -22.49 -6.23
N CYS A 136 -11.11 -22.14 -6.01
CA CYS A 136 -10.38 -21.16 -6.82
C CYS A 136 -8.93 -21.63 -7.00
N ILE A 137 -8.39 -21.50 -8.22
CA ILE A 137 -6.97 -21.77 -8.50
C ILE A 137 -6.41 -20.64 -9.38
N PRO A 138 -5.20 -20.14 -9.11
CA PRO A 138 -4.52 -19.29 -10.05
C PRO A 138 -4.20 -20.09 -11.32
N ILE A 139 -4.61 -19.57 -12.49
CA ILE A 139 -4.46 -20.27 -13.77
C ILE A 139 -3.33 -19.73 -14.64
N ALA A 140 -2.90 -18.48 -14.42
CA ALA A 140 -1.83 -17.82 -15.17
C ALA A 140 -1.28 -16.61 -14.41
N TRP A 141 -0.03 -16.23 -14.72
CA TRP A 141 0.65 -15.06 -14.16
C TRP A 141 1.26 -14.22 -15.27
N MET A 142 1.16 -12.90 -15.15
CA MET A 142 1.84 -11.94 -16.02
C MET A 142 2.60 -10.94 -15.16
N ILE A 143 3.90 -10.80 -15.39
CA ILE A 143 4.70 -9.70 -14.87
C ILE A 143 5.08 -8.83 -16.05
N SER A 144 4.71 -7.56 -16.00
CA SER A 144 4.93 -6.62 -17.09
C SER A 144 5.20 -5.23 -16.54
N ASN A 145 6.09 -4.49 -17.21
CA ASN A 145 6.29 -3.06 -16.99
C ASN A 145 5.34 -2.18 -17.82
N SER A 146 4.44 -2.81 -18.58
CA SER A 146 3.49 -2.16 -19.51
C SER A 146 2.11 -2.78 -19.36
N GLY A 147 1.15 -1.97 -18.90
CA GLY A 147 -0.27 -2.32 -18.77
C GLY A 147 -1.13 -1.98 -19.99
N THR A 148 -0.55 -1.89 -21.19
CA THR A 148 -1.31 -1.53 -22.40
C THR A 148 -2.23 -2.66 -22.86
N GLU A 149 -3.28 -2.30 -23.60
CA GLU A 149 -4.22 -3.26 -24.19
C GLU A 149 -3.50 -4.33 -25.03
N ALA A 150 -2.49 -3.93 -25.82
CA ALA A 150 -1.72 -4.85 -26.66
C ALA A 150 -0.97 -5.90 -25.82
N THR A 151 -0.34 -5.47 -24.72
CA THR A 151 0.37 -6.37 -23.80
C THR A 151 -0.60 -7.35 -23.14
N LEU A 152 -1.73 -6.84 -22.64
CA LEU A 152 -2.76 -7.64 -21.98
C LEU A 152 -3.40 -8.64 -22.94
N ALA A 153 -3.76 -8.20 -24.15
CA ALA A 153 -4.35 -9.06 -25.17
C ALA A 153 -3.38 -10.17 -25.59
N TYR A 154 -2.08 -9.85 -25.76
CA TYR A 154 -1.08 -10.86 -26.06
C TYR A 154 -0.98 -11.92 -24.95
N PHE A 155 -0.96 -11.50 -23.68
CA PHE A 155 -0.97 -12.43 -22.55
C PHE A 155 -2.21 -13.32 -22.54
N LEU A 156 -3.42 -12.74 -22.67
CA LEU A 156 -4.66 -13.50 -22.70
C LEU A 156 -4.71 -14.49 -23.88
N GLN A 157 -4.16 -14.12 -25.05
CA GLN A 157 -4.03 -15.02 -26.20
C GLN A 157 -3.12 -16.21 -25.88
N LEU A 158 -2.00 -16.00 -25.20
CA LEU A 158 -1.13 -17.09 -24.76
C LEU A 158 -1.86 -18.03 -23.81
N VAL A 159 -2.64 -17.49 -22.86
CA VAL A 159 -3.45 -18.29 -21.93
C VAL A 159 -4.48 -19.13 -22.70
N HIS A 160 -5.21 -18.51 -23.64
CA HIS A 160 -6.20 -19.20 -24.46
C HIS A 160 -5.57 -20.30 -25.33
N LEU A 161 -4.46 -20.00 -26.01
CA LEU A 161 -3.75 -20.95 -26.88
C LEU A 161 -3.25 -22.18 -26.10
N ARG A 162 -2.82 -21.98 -24.86
CA ARG A 162 -2.35 -23.08 -24.00
C ARG A 162 -3.49 -23.87 -23.36
N ASN A 163 -4.69 -23.30 -23.28
CA ASN A 163 -5.85 -23.89 -22.63
C ASN A 163 -7.11 -23.75 -23.51
N PRO A 164 -7.12 -24.32 -24.73
CA PRO A 164 -8.17 -24.06 -25.72
C PRO A 164 -9.56 -24.56 -25.29
N THR A 165 -9.61 -25.49 -24.34
CA THR A 165 -10.86 -26.04 -23.78
C THR A 165 -11.43 -25.19 -22.65
N VAL A 166 -10.68 -24.19 -22.15
CA VAL A 166 -11.13 -23.30 -21.07
C VAL A 166 -11.70 -22.05 -21.72
N ILE A 167 -13.02 -21.96 -21.72
CA ILE A 167 -13.77 -20.81 -22.24
C ILE A 167 -14.41 -20.12 -21.03
N PRO A 168 -13.90 -18.95 -20.60
CA PRO A 168 -14.48 -18.26 -19.46
C PRO A 168 -15.85 -17.72 -19.83
N HIS A 169 -16.88 -18.10 -19.08
CA HIS A 169 -18.21 -17.50 -19.20
C HIS A 169 -18.26 -16.09 -18.61
N ILE A 170 -17.48 -15.86 -17.56
CA ILE A 170 -17.40 -14.59 -16.82
C ILE A 170 -15.92 -14.24 -16.60
N VAL A 171 -15.58 -12.97 -16.82
CA VAL A 171 -14.28 -12.39 -16.46
C VAL A 171 -14.53 -11.16 -15.60
N MET A 172 -13.92 -11.12 -14.41
CA MET A 172 -14.02 -9.99 -13.49
C MET A 172 -12.74 -9.15 -13.52
N THR A 173 -12.86 -7.82 -13.57
CA THR A 173 -11.75 -6.85 -13.68
C THR A 173 -11.97 -5.61 -12.79
N ASP A 174 -10.94 -4.78 -12.60
CA ASP A 174 -10.89 -3.55 -11.81
C ASP A 174 -11.35 -2.29 -12.57
N ARG A 175 -12.01 -2.47 -13.73
CA ARG A 175 -12.49 -1.41 -14.63
C ARG A 175 -11.37 -0.66 -15.37
N ASP A 176 -10.22 -1.29 -15.57
CA ASP A 176 -9.23 -0.77 -16.50
C ASP A 176 -9.69 -0.95 -17.97
N HIS A 177 -9.67 0.13 -18.74
CA HIS A 177 -10.11 0.10 -20.14
C HIS A 177 -9.25 -0.83 -21.00
N ALA A 178 -7.94 -0.87 -20.76
CA ALA A 178 -7.04 -1.74 -21.51
C ALA A 178 -7.31 -3.22 -21.21
N GLN A 179 -7.62 -3.58 -19.95
CA GLN A 179 -8.06 -4.91 -19.56
C GLN A 179 -9.40 -5.28 -20.20
N ILE A 180 -10.41 -4.41 -20.11
CA ILE A 180 -11.74 -4.67 -20.69
C ILE A 180 -11.63 -4.92 -22.20
N ASN A 181 -10.90 -4.05 -22.91
CA ASN A 181 -10.73 -4.21 -24.36
C ASN A 181 -9.94 -5.48 -24.72
N ALA A 182 -8.87 -5.79 -23.97
CA ALA A 182 -8.10 -7.01 -24.16
C ALA A 182 -8.96 -8.26 -23.96
N VAL A 183 -9.80 -8.29 -22.92
CA VAL A 183 -10.74 -9.39 -22.67
C VAL A 183 -11.76 -9.50 -23.79
N ARG A 184 -12.40 -8.39 -24.20
CA ARG A 184 -13.35 -8.38 -25.33
C ARG A 184 -12.72 -8.88 -26.62
N ARG A 185 -11.44 -8.61 -26.83
CA ARG A 185 -10.71 -9.04 -28.03
C ARG A 185 -10.41 -10.53 -28.04
N VAL A 186 -10.09 -11.13 -26.89
CA VAL A 186 -9.64 -12.53 -26.79
C VAL A 186 -10.79 -13.47 -26.42
N TYR A 187 -11.60 -13.08 -25.45
CA TYR A 187 -12.74 -13.82 -24.92
C TYR A 187 -14.02 -13.04 -25.20
N TRP A 188 -14.33 -12.86 -26.49
CA TRP A 188 -15.44 -12.03 -26.95
C TRP A 188 -16.84 -12.53 -26.52
N GLU A 189 -16.98 -13.82 -26.18
CA GLU A 189 -18.20 -14.41 -25.63
C GLU A 189 -18.34 -14.23 -24.11
N ALA A 190 -17.27 -13.84 -23.41
CA ALA A 190 -17.28 -13.73 -21.96
C ALA A 190 -18.07 -12.51 -21.49
N THR A 191 -18.89 -12.69 -20.46
CA THR A 191 -19.48 -11.57 -19.73
C THR A 191 -18.40 -10.91 -18.88
N ILE A 192 -18.22 -9.60 -19.03
CA ILE A 192 -17.27 -8.85 -18.21
C ILE A 192 -18.00 -8.25 -17.03
N LEU A 193 -17.54 -8.58 -15.82
CA LEU A 193 -18.02 -7.99 -14.57
C LEU A 193 -16.93 -7.12 -13.93
N LEU A 194 -17.35 -6.20 -13.06
CA LEU A 194 -16.46 -5.39 -12.25
C LEU A 194 -16.48 -5.88 -10.81
N CYS A 195 -15.31 -5.93 -10.20
CA CYS A 195 -15.16 -6.25 -8.79
C CYS A 195 -15.86 -5.18 -7.93
N TRP A 196 -16.80 -5.56 -7.07
CA TRP A 196 -17.52 -4.60 -6.22
C TRP A 196 -16.61 -3.80 -5.31
N TRP A 197 -15.52 -4.39 -4.83
CA TRP A 197 -14.54 -3.65 -4.03
C TRP A 197 -13.95 -2.48 -4.81
N HIS A 198 -13.54 -2.69 -6.07
CA HIS A 198 -13.01 -1.60 -6.90
C HIS A 198 -14.07 -0.55 -7.23
N VAL A 199 -15.31 -0.96 -7.45
CA VAL A 199 -16.43 -0.02 -7.65
C VAL A 199 -16.63 0.85 -6.42
N LEU A 200 -16.77 0.23 -5.24
CA LEU A 200 -16.95 0.93 -3.97
C LEU A 200 -15.75 1.80 -3.61
N HIS A 201 -14.53 1.28 -3.82
CA HIS A 201 -13.29 2.02 -3.58
C HIS A 201 -13.19 3.23 -4.51
N ALA A 202 -13.52 3.07 -5.80
CA ALA A 202 -13.54 4.18 -6.74
C ALA A 202 -14.53 5.27 -6.31
N TRP A 203 -15.74 4.91 -5.85
CA TRP A 203 -16.70 5.89 -5.31
C TRP A 203 -16.16 6.60 -4.07
N GLN A 204 -15.55 5.86 -3.15
CA GLN A 204 -14.98 6.39 -1.91
C GLN A 204 -13.88 7.43 -2.18
N GLN A 205 -13.12 7.34 -3.27
CA GLN A 205 -12.06 8.32 -3.59
C GLN A 205 -12.59 9.74 -3.83
N HIS A 206 -13.91 9.93 -3.99
CA HIS A 206 -14.51 11.23 -4.26
C HIS A 206 -15.04 11.95 -3.03
N PHE A 207 -15.02 11.33 -1.85
CA PHE A 207 -15.52 11.97 -0.63
C PHE A 207 -14.99 11.34 0.67
N ARG A 208 -15.09 12.07 1.77
CA ARG A 208 -14.74 11.57 3.11
C ARG A 208 -15.93 10.86 3.73
N ILE A 209 -15.80 9.57 4.02
CA ILE A 209 -16.89 8.76 4.61
C ILE A 209 -17.50 9.38 5.89
N PRO A 210 -16.72 9.89 6.86
CA PRO A 210 -17.30 10.47 8.08
C PRO A 210 -18.25 11.64 7.82
N ASP A 211 -18.05 12.37 6.73
CA ASP A 211 -18.85 13.54 6.37
C ASP A 211 -20.14 13.14 5.61
N HIS A 212 -20.18 11.94 5.04
CA HIS A 212 -21.24 11.42 4.15
C HIS A 212 -21.64 9.98 4.47
N LEU A 213 -21.79 9.67 5.77
CA LEU A 213 -21.99 8.29 6.23
C LEU A 213 -23.25 7.63 5.64
N GLU A 214 -24.36 8.37 5.60
CA GLU A 214 -25.64 7.84 5.11
C GLU A 214 -25.59 7.51 3.62
N LEU A 215 -25.02 8.41 2.81
CA LEU A 215 -24.81 8.18 1.38
C LEU A 215 -23.91 6.96 1.14
N TRP A 216 -22.86 6.78 1.95
CA TRP A 216 -21.98 5.62 1.83
C TRP A 216 -22.69 4.30 2.13
N GLU A 217 -23.54 4.25 3.16
CA GLU A 217 -24.35 3.06 3.44
C GLU A 217 -25.31 2.74 2.29
N GLN A 218 -25.90 3.77 1.67
CA GLN A 218 -26.77 3.59 0.51
C GLN A 218 -26.02 3.06 -0.70
N LEU A 219 -24.82 3.59 -1.02
CA LEU A 219 -23.98 3.09 -2.12
C LEU A 219 -23.60 1.62 -1.92
N LYS A 220 -23.20 1.23 -0.70
CA LYS A 220 -22.90 -0.16 -0.34
C LYS A 220 -24.11 -1.08 -0.46
N SER A 221 -25.30 -0.57 -0.16
CA SER A 221 -26.55 -1.32 -0.35
C SER A 221 -26.87 -1.46 -1.84
N TRP A 222 -26.80 -0.36 -2.59
CA TRP A 222 -27.22 -0.25 -3.98
C TRP A 222 -26.57 -1.28 -4.91
N ILE A 223 -25.26 -1.51 -4.74
CA ILE A 223 -24.53 -2.52 -5.52
C ILE A 223 -25.03 -3.96 -5.30
N ARG A 224 -25.65 -4.24 -4.15
CA ARG A 224 -26.14 -5.57 -3.75
C ARG A 224 -27.62 -5.80 -4.03
N ILE A 225 -28.36 -4.78 -4.45
CA ILE A 225 -29.79 -4.90 -4.70
C ILE A 225 -30.03 -5.80 -5.92
N LYS A 226 -30.85 -6.84 -5.74
CA LYS A 226 -31.23 -7.79 -6.80
C LYS A 226 -32.57 -7.46 -7.45
N ASP A 227 -33.43 -6.72 -6.76
CA ASP A 227 -34.73 -6.31 -7.29
C ASP A 227 -34.63 -5.03 -8.13
N ARG A 228 -35.29 -5.02 -9.30
CA ARG A 228 -35.21 -3.87 -10.24
C ARG A 228 -35.91 -2.63 -9.72
N THR A 229 -37.04 -2.79 -9.03
CA THR A 229 -37.81 -1.67 -8.50
C THR A 229 -37.06 -1.05 -7.33
N GLU A 230 -36.57 -1.87 -6.40
CA GLU A 230 -35.74 -1.43 -5.29
C GLU A 230 -34.45 -0.74 -5.78
N PHE A 231 -33.80 -1.29 -6.81
CA PHE A 231 -32.57 -0.71 -7.39
C PHE A 231 -32.83 0.70 -7.95
N ALA A 232 -33.95 0.88 -8.66
CA ALA A 232 -34.35 2.17 -9.22
C ALA A 232 -34.73 3.18 -8.11
N SER A 233 -35.44 2.74 -7.08
CA SER A 233 -35.79 3.57 -5.92
C SER A 233 -34.55 4.00 -5.13
N ALA A 234 -33.60 3.10 -4.91
CA ALA A 234 -32.32 3.41 -4.26
C ALA A 234 -31.53 4.44 -5.07
N TRP A 235 -31.49 4.32 -6.40
CA TRP A 235 -30.82 5.29 -7.26
C TRP A 235 -31.42 6.70 -7.16
N GLN A 236 -32.74 6.83 -7.06
CA GLN A 236 -33.39 8.13 -6.89
C GLN A 236 -32.95 8.82 -5.59
N GLU A 237 -32.91 8.06 -4.50
CA GLU A 237 -32.50 8.58 -3.19
C GLU A 237 -31.00 8.92 -3.13
N ILE A 238 -30.14 8.06 -3.70
CA ILE A 238 -28.69 8.33 -3.83
C ILE A 238 -28.45 9.58 -4.66
N SER A 239 -29.18 9.72 -5.78
CA SER A 239 -29.06 10.90 -6.65
C SER A 239 -29.44 12.18 -5.92
N ARG A 240 -30.55 12.16 -5.18
CA ARG A 240 -31.02 13.28 -4.37
C ARG A 240 -29.97 13.72 -3.36
N ARG A 241 -29.42 12.78 -2.59
CA ARG A 241 -28.37 13.03 -1.58
C ARG A 241 -27.06 13.49 -2.18
N ALA A 242 -26.62 12.87 -3.28
CA ALA A 242 -25.40 13.28 -3.97
C ALA A 242 -25.47 14.72 -4.49
N VAL A 243 -26.67 15.25 -4.78
CA VAL A 243 -26.87 16.67 -5.16
C VAL A 243 -26.95 17.57 -3.92
N GLU A 244 -27.60 17.12 -2.84
CA GLU A 244 -27.76 17.91 -1.60
C GLU A 244 -26.47 18.02 -0.77
N GLU A 245 -25.70 16.94 -0.70
CA GLU A 245 -24.51 16.84 0.16
C GLU A 245 -23.24 17.38 -0.52
N PHE A 246 -23.21 17.50 -1.85
CA PHE A 246 -22.04 17.96 -2.61
C PHE A 246 -22.34 19.26 -3.35
N ALA A 247 -21.54 20.29 -3.07
CA ALA A 247 -21.55 21.52 -3.85
C ALA A 247 -21.36 21.22 -5.34
N ASP A 248 -22.12 21.94 -6.18
CA ASP A 248 -22.08 21.85 -7.65
C ASP A 248 -22.40 20.46 -8.25
N SER A 249 -23.01 19.54 -7.47
CA SER A 249 -23.41 18.21 -7.96
C SER A 249 -22.24 17.39 -8.54
N THR A 250 -21.02 17.65 -8.10
CA THR A 250 -19.79 17.04 -8.63
C THR A 250 -19.82 15.52 -8.53
N PHE A 251 -20.17 14.99 -7.35
CA PHE A 251 -20.25 13.54 -7.12
C PHE A 251 -21.40 12.88 -7.90
N TYR A 252 -22.57 13.55 -7.96
CA TYR A 252 -23.70 13.09 -8.79
C TYR A 252 -23.32 12.98 -10.26
N ASN A 253 -22.67 14.00 -10.82
CA ASN A 253 -22.23 14.01 -12.21
C ASN A 253 -21.21 12.89 -12.47
N TYR A 254 -20.27 12.69 -11.54
CA TYR A 254 -19.32 11.59 -11.60
C TYR A 254 -20.04 10.21 -11.64
N LEU A 255 -20.97 9.96 -10.72
CA LEU A 255 -21.73 8.70 -10.69
C LEU A 255 -22.52 8.48 -11.98
N CYS A 256 -23.23 9.50 -12.47
CA CYS A 256 -24.01 9.40 -13.70
C CYS A 256 -23.14 9.10 -14.92
N LEU A 257 -22.10 9.91 -15.15
CA LEU A 257 -21.25 9.81 -16.34
C LEU A 257 -20.37 8.57 -16.34
N THR A 258 -19.92 8.15 -15.15
CA THR A 258 -18.96 7.07 -15.02
C THR A 258 -19.65 5.75 -14.76
N TRP A 259 -20.67 5.69 -13.90
CA TRP A 259 -21.24 4.43 -13.41
C TRP A 259 -22.69 4.18 -13.83
N GLY A 260 -23.43 5.22 -14.23
CA GLY A 260 -24.86 5.16 -14.54
C GLY A 260 -25.22 4.73 -15.96
N ALA A 261 -24.25 4.63 -16.87
CA ALA A 261 -24.50 4.14 -18.22
C ALA A 261 -24.97 2.66 -18.18
N GLU A 262 -26.02 2.32 -18.93
CA GLU A 262 -26.69 1.01 -18.81
C GLU A 262 -25.75 -0.18 -19.04
N ASP A 263 -24.83 -0.04 -19.99
CA ASP A 263 -23.81 -1.05 -20.29
C ASP A 263 -22.80 -1.22 -19.16
N ILE A 264 -22.48 -0.14 -18.44
CA ILE A 264 -21.61 -0.18 -17.26
C ILE A 264 -22.34 -0.75 -16.05
N VAL A 265 -23.60 -0.33 -15.79
CA VAL A 265 -24.41 -0.83 -14.66
C VAL A 265 -24.53 -2.35 -14.70
N LYS A 266 -24.72 -2.93 -15.90
CA LYS A 266 -24.77 -4.38 -16.10
C LYS A 266 -23.49 -5.12 -15.67
N MET A 267 -22.34 -4.44 -15.70
CA MET A 267 -21.07 -5.06 -15.32
C MET A 267 -20.87 -5.13 -13.81
N TRP A 268 -21.53 -4.28 -13.01
CA TRP A 268 -21.25 -4.20 -11.57
C TRP A 268 -22.44 -4.45 -10.66
N SER A 269 -23.70 -4.25 -11.09
CA SER A 269 -24.81 -4.34 -10.13
C SER A 269 -25.42 -5.73 -10.01
N ALA A 270 -25.81 -6.10 -8.79
CA ALA A 270 -26.39 -7.41 -8.50
C ALA A 270 -27.72 -7.68 -9.24
N VAL A 271 -28.49 -6.63 -9.55
CA VAL A 271 -29.76 -6.75 -10.30
C VAL A 271 -29.59 -7.28 -11.73
N PHE A 272 -28.39 -7.13 -12.31
CA PHE A 272 -28.05 -7.73 -13.61
C PHE A 272 -27.23 -9.03 -13.47
N CYS A 273 -26.92 -9.44 -12.25
CA CYS A 273 -26.12 -10.62 -11.92
C CYS A 273 -26.95 -11.72 -11.22
N ILE A 274 -28.20 -11.90 -11.65
CA ILE A 274 -29.14 -12.91 -11.12
C ILE A 274 -28.89 -14.30 -11.74
N ASP A 275 -29.33 -15.35 -11.05
CA ASP A 275 -29.27 -16.76 -11.49
C ASP A 275 -27.87 -17.32 -11.80
N ARG A 276 -26.83 -16.71 -11.22
CA ARG A 276 -25.45 -17.21 -11.24
C ARG A 276 -25.31 -18.45 -10.36
N SER A 277 -24.51 -19.42 -10.79
CA SER A 277 -24.11 -20.54 -9.94
C SER A 277 -23.30 -20.04 -8.73
N ILE A 278 -23.20 -20.86 -7.68
CA ILE A 278 -22.36 -20.54 -6.50
C ILE A 278 -20.88 -20.27 -6.84
N LEU A 279 -20.41 -20.73 -8.01
CA LEU A 279 -19.05 -20.47 -8.51
C LEU A 279 -18.94 -19.14 -9.26
N GLU A 280 -20.05 -18.65 -9.78
CA GLU A 280 -20.19 -17.37 -10.49
C GLU A 280 -20.64 -16.24 -9.55
N ASP A 281 -21.15 -16.58 -8.36
CA ASP A 281 -21.49 -15.66 -7.27
C ASP A 281 -20.23 -15.23 -6.51
N CYS A 282 -19.23 -14.77 -7.27
CA CYS A 282 -18.02 -14.15 -6.75
C CYS A 282 -18.14 -12.64 -6.94
N ASP A 283 -18.49 -11.96 -5.86
CA ASP A 283 -18.76 -10.52 -5.87
C ASP A 283 -17.50 -9.67 -5.72
N THR A 284 -16.33 -10.31 -5.63
CA THR A 284 -15.08 -9.62 -5.40
C THR A 284 -13.85 -10.40 -5.85
N ASN A 285 -12.92 -9.69 -6.50
CA ASN A 285 -11.53 -10.13 -6.69
C ASN A 285 -10.77 -10.20 -5.35
N MET A 286 -11.35 -9.70 -4.26
CA MET A 286 -10.72 -9.66 -2.93
C MET A 286 -10.33 -11.03 -2.39
N LEU A 287 -10.87 -12.15 -2.89
CA LEU A 287 -10.32 -13.45 -2.50
C LEU A 287 -8.90 -13.65 -3.03
N ILE A 288 -8.55 -13.10 -4.19
CA ILE A 288 -7.20 -13.09 -4.75
C ILE A 288 -6.39 -11.93 -4.18
N GLU A 289 -6.97 -10.75 -3.93
CA GLU A 289 -6.25 -9.59 -3.37
C GLU A 289 -6.01 -9.67 -1.86
N ALA A 290 -7.01 -10.05 -1.05
CA ALA A 290 -6.81 -10.33 0.38
C ALA A 290 -5.89 -11.53 0.57
N TRP A 291 -6.00 -12.56 -0.29
CA TRP A 291 -4.99 -13.62 -0.34
C TRP A 291 -3.64 -13.10 -0.84
N HIS A 292 -3.57 -12.19 -1.80
CA HIS A 292 -2.30 -11.57 -2.21
C HIS A 292 -1.69 -10.78 -1.06
N HIS A 293 -2.45 -9.96 -0.33
CA HIS A 293 -1.94 -9.19 0.81
C HIS A 293 -1.50 -10.11 1.96
N GLN A 294 -2.33 -11.08 2.33
CA GLN A 294 -2.02 -12.05 3.38
C GLN A 294 -0.85 -12.96 2.97
N ALA A 295 -0.86 -13.50 1.75
CA ALA A 295 0.20 -14.37 1.24
C ALA A 295 1.49 -13.59 0.98
N ARG A 296 1.46 -12.37 0.41
CA ARG A 296 2.66 -11.54 0.19
C ARG A 296 3.38 -11.25 1.50
N GLN A 297 2.65 -11.00 2.58
CA GLN A 297 3.21 -10.89 3.95
C GLN A 297 3.69 -12.25 4.49
N ASP A 298 2.88 -13.30 4.39
CA ASP A 298 3.17 -14.62 4.96
C ASP A 298 4.25 -15.42 4.21
N VAL A 299 4.61 -15.03 2.99
CA VAL A 299 5.62 -15.71 2.15
C VAL A 299 6.84 -14.85 1.83
N GLY A 300 6.85 -13.59 2.27
CA GLY A 300 8.00 -12.67 2.20
C GLY A 300 8.12 -11.84 0.92
N PHE A 301 7.07 -11.70 0.11
CA PHE A 301 7.09 -10.82 -1.08
C PHE A 301 7.09 -9.33 -0.69
N GLU A 302 6.55 -8.99 0.49
CA GLU A 302 6.64 -7.66 1.11
C GLU A 302 7.59 -7.64 2.31
N GLY A 303 8.36 -8.72 2.52
CA GLY A 303 8.99 -9.01 3.80
C GLY A 303 7.96 -9.38 4.87
N GLU A 304 8.44 -9.95 5.98
CA GLU A 304 7.64 -10.00 7.20
C GLU A 304 7.43 -8.56 7.70
N ASN A 305 6.26 -8.24 8.26
CA ASN A 305 6.05 -6.96 8.97
C ASN A 305 7.23 -6.74 9.94
N LEU A 306 7.88 -5.57 9.90
CA LEU A 306 9.05 -5.27 10.72
C LEU A 306 8.82 -5.54 12.21
N GLU A 307 7.61 -5.29 12.70
CA GLU A 307 7.21 -5.63 14.07
C GLU A 307 7.22 -7.16 14.28
N VAL A 308 6.68 -7.92 13.33
CA VAL A 308 6.63 -9.40 13.38
C VAL A 308 8.02 -10.01 13.28
N MET A 309 8.89 -9.51 12.38
CA MET A 309 10.30 -9.93 12.29
C MET A 309 11.01 -9.69 13.61
N LYS A 310 10.88 -8.47 14.13
CA LYS A 310 11.57 -8.06 15.36
C LYS A 310 11.03 -8.84 16.55
N ARG A 311 9.71 -9.10 16.64
CA ARG A 311 9.13 -10.01 17.64
C ARG A 311 9.70 -11.43 17.52
N ARG A 312 9.78 -12.02 16.31
CA ARG A 312 10.36 -13.36 16.12
C ARG A 312 11.83 -13.43 16.54
N GLN A 313 12.61 -12.42 16.18
CA GLN A 313 14.02 -12.30 16.58
C GLN A 313 14.16 -12.14 18.10
N VAL A 314 13.32 -11.30 18.71
CA VAL A 314 13.27 -11.10 20.16
C VAL A 314 12.91 -12.39 20.88
N ILE A 315 11.91 -13.14 20.40
CA ILE A 315 11.52 -14.45 20.95
C ILE A 315 12.70 -15.41 20.87
N ARG A 316 13.29 -15.61 19.68
CA ARG A 316 14.44 -16.52 19.52
C ARG A 316 15.60 -16.14 20.46
N SER A 317 15.97 -14.86 20.48
CA SER A 317 17.06 -14.36 21.30
C SER A 317 16.77 -14.50 22.80
N SER A 318 15.53 -14.25 23.21
CA SER A 318 15.07 -14.46 24.58
C SER A 318 15.24 -15.92 25.00
N TYR A 319 14.86 -16.85 24.13
CA TYR A 319 14.91 -18.29 24.40
C TYR A 319 16.34 -18.81 24.55
N GLU A 320 17.27 -18.26 23.76
CA GLU A 320 18.69 -18.63 23.79
C GLU A 320 19.44 -17.97 24.95
N GLN A 321 19.07 -16.73 25.32
CA GLN A 321 19.85 -15.94 26.27
C GLN A 321 19.37 -16.07 27.70
N TYR A 322 18.09 -16.26 27.96
CA TYR A 322 17.54 -16.18 29.31
C TYR A 322 16.99 -17.52 29.79
N SER A 323 17.18 -17.79 31.06
CA SER A 323 16.64 -18.94 31.79
C SER A 323 15.86 -18.47 33.02
N ILE A 324 15.15 -19.36 33.69
CA ILE A 324 14.42 -19.01 34.92
C ILE A 324 15.35 -18.51 36.04
N ALA A 325 16.62 -18.94 36.05
CA ALA A 325 17.61 -18.49 37.01
C ALA A 325 18.07 -17.03 36.80
N ASP A 326 17.66 -16.41 35.69
CA ASP A 326 17.96 -15.01 35.36
C ASP A 326 16.83 -14.06 35.73
N ILE A 327 15.79 -14.57 36.40
CA ILE A 327 14.56 -13.85 36.72
C ILE A 327 14.31 -13.99 38.22
N ASP A 328 14.41 -12.87 38.92
CA ASP A 328 14.01 -12.75 40.32
C ASP A 328 12.60 -12.16 40.41
N ILE A 329 11.84 -12.59 41.41
CA ILE A 329 10.50 -12.04 41.70
C ILE A 329 10.68 -11.06 42.86
N ASP A 330 10.27 -9.81 42.65
CA ASP A 330 10.20 -8.84 43.74
C ASP A 330 8.98 -9.17 44.61
N ALA A 331 9.24 -9.57 45.86
CA ALA A 331 8.21 -10.04 46.78
C ALA A 331 7.55 -8.90 47.59
N GLU A 332 8.00 -7.65 47.43
CA GLU A 332 7.55 -6.52 48.25
C GLU A 332 6.36 -5.75 47.67
N GLU A 333 6.01 -5.96 46.39
CA GLU A 333 4.91 -5.27 45.70
C GLU A 333 3.62 -6.13 45.62
N PRO A 334 2.42 -5.53 45.65
CA PRO A 334 1.13 -6.24 45.57
C PRO A 334 0.87 -6.90 44.21
N ALA A 335 1.61 -6.53 43.16
CA ALA A 335 1.65 -7.20 41.87
C ALA A 335 3.07 -7.76 41.62
N PRO A 336 3.22 -8.97 41.04
CA PRO A 336 4.53 -9.56 40.85
C PRO A 336 5.32 -8.77 39.81
N LEU A 337 6.24 -7.93 40.30
CA LEU A 337 7.26 -7.29 39.49
C LEU A 337 8.42 -8.27 39.32
N TYR A 338 8.87 -8.46 38.08
CA TYR A 338 9.96 -9.38 37.78
C TYR A 338 11.22 -8.59 37.45
N LEU A 339 12.34 -8.96 38.09
CA LEU A 339 13.65 -8.39 37.83
C LEU A 339 14.44 -9.36 36.93
N VAL A 340 14.75 -8.93 35.71
CA VAL A 340 15.48 -9.73 34.73
C VAL A 340 16.92 -9.24 34.61
N GLN A 341 17.89 -10.11 34.92
CA GLN A 341 19.31 -9.78 34.90
C GLN A 341 19.83 -9.60 33.46
N SER A 342 20.49 -8.47 33.17
CA SER A 342 21.11 -8.25 31.87
C SER A 342 22.28 -9.23 31.62
N LYS A 343 22.32 -9.81 30.42
CA LYS A 343 23.43 -10.68 29.97
C LYS A 343 24.67 -9.94 29.50
N LEU A 344 24.54 -8.66 29.16
CA LEU A 344 25.67 -7.82 28.75
C LEU A 344 26.32 -7.10 29.93
N ASP A 345 25.56 -6.89 31.00
CA ASP A 345 26.00 -6.17 32.19
C ASP A 345 25.35 -6.80 33.44
N LEU A 346 26.12 -7.62 34.16
CA LEU A 346 25.65 -8.32 35.35
C LEU A 346 25.31 -7.38 36.52
N THR A 347 25.59 -6.07 36.41
CA THR A 347 25.18 -5.09 37.42
C THR A 347 23.82 -4.46 37.12
N ARG A 348 23.26 -4.71 35.93
CA ARG A 348 22.03 -4.08 35.45
C ARG A 348 20.87 -5.08 35.41
N GLN A 349 19.79 -4.72 36.08
CA GLN A 349 18.52 -5.45 36.02
C GLN A 349 17.46 -4.62 35.30
N TYR A 350 16.48 -5.31 34.73
CA TYR A 350 15.32 -4.69 34.09
C TYR A 350 14.06 -5.15 34.80
N GLU A 351 13.23 -4.18 35.15
CA GLU A 351 11.90 -4.43 35.70
C GLU A 351 10.95 -4.77 34.57
N VAL A 352 10.18 -5.83 34.78
CA VAL A 352 9.16 -6.34 33.88
C VAL A 352 7.86 -6.48 34.66
N ASP A 353 6.83 -5.78 34.20
CA ASP A 353 5.48 -5.88 34.73
C ASP A 353 4.60 -6.58 33.69
N LEU A 354 4.15 -7.80 34.02
CA LEU A 354 3.29 -8.58 33.13
C LEU A 354 1.85 -8.07 33.09
N GLU A 355 1.38 -7.41 34.16
CA GLU A 355 0.01 -6.89 34.25
C GLU A 355 -0.12 -5.58 33.48
N ALA A 356 0.82 -4.65 33.67
CA ALA A 356 0.91 -3.43 32.87
C ALA A 356 1.48 -3.67 31.47
N TYR A 357 2.03 -4.86 31.21
CA TYR A 357 2.71 -5.24 29.98
C TYR A 357 3.85 -4.27 29.61
N THR A 358 4.72 -3.97 30.59
CA THR A 358 5.83 -3.01 30.40
C THR A 358 7.19 -3.61 30.75
N CYS A 359 8.24 -2.99 30.21
CA CYS A 359 9.62 -3.30 30.59
C CYS A 359 10.50 -2.04 30.55
N THR A 360 11.39 -1.89 31.53
CA THR A 360 12.28 -0.71 31.64
C THR A 360 13.50 -0.77 30.71
N CYS A 361 13.64 -1.81 29.87
CA CYS A 361 14.74 -1.90 28.93
C CYS A 361 14.57 -0.95 27.73
N LEU A 362 15.68 -0.46 27.18
CA LEU A 362 15.70 0.49 26.07
C LEU A 362 15.07 -0.05 24.78
N ASP A 363 15.02 -1.37 24.61
CA ASP A 363 14.46 -2.01 23.42
C ASP A 363 12.92 -2.07 23.45
N PHE A 364 12.30 -1.95 24.63
CA PHE A 364 10.86 -2.14 24.79
C PHE A 364 10.00 -1.12 24.03
N PRO A 365 10.27 0.20 24.06
CA PRO A 365 9.45 1.19 23.34
C PRO A 365 9.44 1.01 21.82
N SER A 366 10.40 0.28 21.25
CA SER A 366 10.51 0.14 19.80
C SER A 366 9.33 -0.60 19.15
N ILE A 367 8.79 -1.62 19.83
CA ILE A 367 7.69 -2.47 19.33
C ILE A 367 6.73 -2.89 20.46
N HIS A 368 6.80 -2.21 21.61
CA HIS A 368 6.11 -2.59 22.85
C HIS A 368 6.32 -4.06 23.24
N PHE A 369 7.51 -4.59 22.93
CA PHE A 369 7.88 -5.98 23.15
C PHE A 369 9.40 -6.12 23.20
N CYS A 370 9.93 -6.88 24.15
CA CYS A 370 11.37 -7.05 24.32
C CYS A 370 11.72 -8.46 24.81
N LYS A 371 13.02 -8.77 24.83
CA LYS A 371 13.51 -10.10 25.21
C LYS A 371 13.28 -10.43 26.68
N HIS A 372 13.25 -9.43 27.55
CA HIS A 372 12.99 -9.60 28.99
C HIS A 372 11.52 -9.92 29.25
N LEU A 373 10.59 -9.16 28.65
CA LEU A 373 9.16 -9.44 28.72
C LEU A 373 8.85 -10.86 28.20
N CYS A 374 9.43 -11.22 27.05
CA CYS A 374 9.29 -12.57 26.49
C CYS A 374 9.89 -13.67 27.41
N ALA A 375 10.96 -13.39 28.14
CA ALA A 375 11.59 -14.34 29.04
C ALA A 375 10.70 -14.62 30.25
N VAL A 376 10.13 -13.56 30.84
CA VAL A 376 9.22 -13.66 31.99
C VAL A 376 7.94 -14.40 31.61
N GLN A 377 7.27 -14.00 30.52
CA GLN A 377 6.05 -14.66 30.00
C GLN A 377 6.22 -16.15 29.69
N ARG A 378 7.45 -16.59 29.42
CA ARG A 378 7.75 -18.00 29.15
C ARG A 378 7.95 -18.79 30.43
N CYS A 379 8.50 -18.16 31.47
CA CYS A 379 8.88 -18.81 32.72
C CYS A 379 7.76 -18.77 33.78
N PHE A 380 6.84 -17.81 33.68
CA PHE A 380 5.70 -17.56 34.57
C PHE A 380 4.46 -17.23 33.74
#